data_AF-A0A964IUT4-F1
#
_entry.id   AF-A0A964IUT4-F1
#
_cell.length_a   1.000
_cell.length_b   1.000
_cell.length_c   1.000
_cell.angle_alpha   90.00
_cell.angle_beta   90.00
_cell.angle_gamma   90.00
#
_symmetry.space_group_name_H-M   'P 1'
#
loop_
_entity.id
_entity.type
_entity.pdbx_description
1 polymer ?
#
loop_
_entity_poly.entity_id
_entity_poly.type
_entity_poly.pdbx_seq_one_letter_code
_entity_poly.pdbx_strand_id
1 'polypeptide(L)'
;MGGEGRDGIAEVEALSVGEEVTDAIVSEAASTVLGALEDLVVEHDSQTAIVFTPSPTGYRGAILERRDRKTGAFSVSVQHPTPQKPVRLSHFLSYCADIAKALTHKSFLDRPQELIAENALSSTNITPALTQATRNRRRELVDQIGNFEEANKVGFRPEWPNFA
;
A
#
# COMPACT_ATOMS: atom_id res chain seq x y z
N MET A 1 -4.84 31.15 -0.66
CA MET A 1 -4.71 30.64 0.71
C MET A 1 -4.17 29.22 0.60
N GLY A 2 -2.91 28.97 0.92
CA GLY A 2 -2.24 27.72 0.50
C GLY A 2 -0.94 27.41 1.25
N GLY A 3 -0.98 27.43 2.58
CA GLY A 3 0.20 27.18 3.42
C GLY A 3 0.03 26.13 4.52
N GLU A 4 -1.18 25.92 5.04
CA GLU A 4 -1.37 25.23 6.33
C GLU A 4 -1.37 23.70 6.26
N GLY A 5 -1.63 23.09 5.10
CA GLY A 5 -1.62 21.62 4.97
C GLY A 5 -0.24 20.97 4.94
N ARG A 6 0.85 21.76 4.89
CA ARG A 6 2.23 21.23 4.83
C ARG A 6 2.81 20.90 6.20
N ASP A 7 2.36 21.56 7.26
CA ASP A 7 2.95 21.39 8.60
C ASP A 7 2.51 20.06 9.24
N GLY A 8 1.23 19.69 9.13
CA GLY A 8 0.74 18.43 9.72
C GLY A 8 1.35 17.17 9.10
N ILE A 9 1.56 17.16 7.77
CA ILE A 9 2.20 16.01 7.10
C ILE A 9 3.69 15.93 7.48
N ALA A 10 4.38 17.06 7.55
CA ALA A 10 5.76 17.09 7.99
C ALA A 10 5.91 16.63 9.45
N GLU A 11 4.95 16.98 10.31
CA GLU A 11 4.91 16.57 11.71
C GLU A 11 4.61 15.06 11.86
N VAL A 12 3.67 14.52 11.09
CA VAL A 12 3.42 13.07 11.03
C VAL A 12 4.63 12.34 10.46
N GLU A 13 5.31 12.86 9.43
CA GLU A 13 6.56 12.28 8.92
C GLU A 13 7.69 12.34 9.96
N ALA A 14 7.77 13.42 10.74
CA ALA A 14 8.76 13.60 11.81
C ALA A 14 8.49 12.67 13.01
N LEU A 15 7.22 12.50 13.40
CA LEU A 15 6.80 11.64 14.51
C LEU A 15 6.78 10.16 14.14
N SER A 16 6.39 9.84 12.89
CA SER A 16 6.45 8.47 12.38
C SER A 16 7.88 8.04 12.09
N VAL A 17 8.82 8.96 11.80
CA VAL A 17 10.21 8.63 11.42
C VAL A 17 10.24 7.62 10.26
N GLY A 18 9.20 7.61 9.40
CA GLY A 18 9.07 6.63 8.32
C GLY A 18 8.50 5.26 8.70
N GLU A 19 7.88 5.12 9.87
CA GLU A 19 7.20 3.92 10.37
C GLU A 19 5.74 3.82 9.89
N GLU A 20 5.04 2.77 10.32
CA GLU A 20 3.59 2.65 10.13
C GLU A 20 2.89 3.77 10.91
N VAL A 21 2.15 4.60 10.18
CA VAL A 21 1.38 5.69 10.76
C VAL A 21 0.22 5.08 11.55
N THR A 22 0.27 5.17 12.87
CA THR A 22 -0.80 4.71 13.76
C THR A 22 -1.72 5.87 14.14
N ASP A 23 -2.96 5.58 14.52
CA ASP A 23 -3.90 6.59 15.02
C ASP A 23 -3.34 7.39 16.20
N ALA A 24 -2.47 6.77 17.01
CA ALA A 24 -1.77 7.44 18.11
C ALA A 24 -0.76 8.48 17.58
N ILE A 25 0.05 8.12 16.57
CA ILE A 25 1.01 9.05 15.94
C ILE A 25 0.28 10.20 15.27
N VAL A 26 -0.82 9.93 14.57
CA VAL A 26 -1.60 10.99 13.91
C VAL A 26 -2.28 11.89 14.92
N SER A 27 -2.82 11.33 16.00
CA SER A 27 -3.42 12.12 17.08
C SER A 27 -2.37 12.99 17.78
N GLU A 28 -1.19 12.45 18.04
CA GLU A 28 -0.08 13.20 18.63
C GLU A 28 0.38 14.34 17.71
N ALA A 29 0.62 14.07 16.43
CA ALA A 29 0.95 15.08 15.43
C ALA A 29 -0.12 16.17 15.31
N ALA A 30 -1.39 15.77 15.28
CA ALA A 30 -2.51 16.69 15.19
C ALA A 30 -2.63 17.57 16.44
N SER A 31 -2.29 17.05 17.62
CA SER A 31 -2.34 17.80 18.88
C SER A 31 -1.32 18.95 18.91
N THR A 32 -0.15 18.75 18.29
CA THR A 32 0.91 19.76 18.19
C THR A 32 0.52 20.93 17.30
N VAL A 33 -0.28 20.68 16.26
CA VAL A 33 -0.71 21.69 15.28
C VAL A 33 -2.04 22.36 15.67
N LEU A 34 -2.98 21.60 16.25
CA LEU A 34 -4.38 22.02 16.41
C LEU A 34 -4.85 22.12 17.87
N GLY A 35 -4.10 21.64 18.86
CA GLY A 35 -4.47 21.67 20.28
C GLY A 35 -5.34 20.48 20.73
N ALA A 36 -6.20 20.67 21.73
CA ALA A 36 -6.99 19.60 22.36
C ALA A 36 -7.87 18.83 21.35
N LEU A 37 -7.70 17.51 21.31
CA LEU A 37 -8.09 16.58 20.24
C LEU A 37 -9.57 16.16 20.23
N GLU A 38 -10.42 16.77 21.05
CA GLU A 38 -11.76 16.23 21.38
C GLU A 38 -12.74 16.22 20.19
N ASP A 39 -12.44 16.97 19.11
CA ASP A 39 -13.28 17.11 17.92
C ASP A 39 -12.58 16.70 16.59
N LEU A 40 -11.42 16.02 16.65
CA LEU A 40 -10.64 15.69 15.45
C LEU A 40 -11.04 14.31 14.87
N VAL A 41 -11.48 14.31 13.61
CA VAL A 41 -11.59 13.09 12.81
C VAL A 41 -10.28 12.91 12.05
N VAL A 42 -9.53 11.87 12.40
CA VAL A 42 -8.34 11.47 11.65
C VAL A 42 -8.81 10.83 10.33
N GLU A 43 -8.73 11.58 9.23
CA GLU A 43 -8.83 11.01 7.89
C GLU A 43 -7.46 10.51 7.46
N HIS A 44 -7.32 9.19 7.41
CA HIS A 44 -6.21 8.56 6.73
C HIS A 44 -6.33 8.92 5.25
N ASP A 45 -5.42 9.74 4.73
CA ASP A 45 -5.25 9.93 3.30
C ASP A 45 -4.71 8.60 2.76
N SER A 46 -5.60 7.63 2.54
CA SER A 46 -5.25 6.33 2.01
C SER A 46 -4.89 6.54 0.54
N GLN A 47 -3.61 6.77 0.28
CA GLN A 47 -3.08 7.16 -1.04
C GLN A 47 -3.06 6.03 -2.07
N THR A 48 -3.50 4.83 -1.71
CA THR A 48 -3.74 3.73 -2.66
C THR A 48 -5.22 3.69 -3.03
N ALA A 49 -5.52 4.01 -4.28
CA ALA A 49 -6.87 3.92 -4.83
C ALA A 49 -6.94 2.81 -5.87
N ILE A 50 -7.98 1.98 -5.79
CA ILE A 50 -8.25 0.95 -6.79
C ILE A 50 -9.61 1.22 -7.43
N VAL A 51 -9.60 1.53 -8.73
CA VAL A 51 -10.80 1.73 -9.53
C VAL A 51 -11.09 0.47 -10.31
N PHE A 52 -12.25 -0.12 -10.07
CA PHE A 52 -12.68 -1.35 -10.73
C PHE A 52 -13.66 -1.05 -11.86
N THR A 53 -13.45 -1.73 -12.99
CA THR A 53 -14.33 -1.64 -14.15
C THR A 53 -14.71 -3.06 -14.59
N PRO A 54 -15.93 -3.51 -14.26
CA PRO A 54 -16.41 -4.80 -14.74
C PRO A 54 -16.84 -4.74 -16.21
N SER A 55 -16.67 -5.84 -16.93
CA SER A 55 -17.17 -6.02 -18.29
C SER A 55 -17.69 -7.44 -18.49
N PRO A 56 -18.46 -7.71 -19.58
CA PRO A 56 -18.90 -9.08 -19.88
C PRO A 56 -17.76 -10.06 -20.17
N THR A 57 -16.59 -9.55 -20.56
CA THR A 57 -15.43 -10.37 -20.95
C THR A 57 -14.40 -10.51 -19.83
N GLY A 58 -14.59 -9.84 -18.69
CA GLY A 58 -13.65 -9.88 -17.57
C GLY A 58 -13.73 -8.65 -16.66
N TYR A 59 -12.66 -8.44 -15.90
CA TYR A 59 -12.53 -7.29 -15.00
C TYR A 59 -11.24 -6.53 -15.28
N ARG A 60 -11.27 -5.24 -14.98
CA ARG A 60 -10.09 -4.38 -14.94
C ARG A 60 -10.05 -3.64 -13.60
N GLY A 61 -8.86 -3.55 -13.01
CA GLY A 61 -8.54 -2.69 -11.89
C GLY A 61 -7.46 -1.70 -12.31
N ALA A 62 -7.68 -0.41 -12.11
CA ALA A 62 -6.63 0.60 -12.16
C ALA A 62 -6.19 0.87 -10.72
N ILE A 63 -4.91 0.69 -10.44
CA ILE A 63 -4.31 0.85 -9.13
C ILE A 63 -3.43 2.10 -9.19
N LEU A 64 -3.81 3.10 -8.40
CA LEU A 64 -3.01 4.27 -8.10
C LEU A 64 -2.31 3.98 -6.78
N GLU A 65 -0.99 4.09 -6.76
CA GLU A 65 -0.20 3.97 -5.55
C GLU A 65 0.65 5.22 -5.36
N ARG A 66 0.85 5.63 -4.11
CA ARG A 66 1.86 6.63 -3.77
C ARG A 66 2.92 5.95 -2.91
N ARG A 67 4.13 5.87 -3.45
CA ARG A 67 5.28 5.22 -2.84
C ARG A 67 6.48 6.14 -2.95
N ASP A 68 7.24 6.31 -1.88
CA ASP A 68 8.49 7.10 -1.87
C ASP A 68 8.30 8.54 -2.40
N ARG A 69 7.18 9.17 -2.02
CA ARG A 69 6.72 10.49 -2.50
C ARG A 69 6.46 10.58 -4.01
N LYS A 70 6.47 9.46 -4.74
CA LYS A 70 6.13 9.34 -6.15
C LYS A 70 4.77 8.68 -6.32
N THR A 71 3.99 9.14 -7.29
CA THR A 71 2.73 8.48 -7.66
C THR A 71 3.01 7.49 -8.78
N GLY A 72 2.79 6.21 -8.52
CA GLY A 72 2.77 5.13 -9.48
C GLY A 72 1.34 4.81 -9.90
N ALA A 73 1.16 4.38 -11.14
CA ALA A 73 -0.13 3.88 -11.59
C ALA A 73 0.09 2.69 -12.53
N PHE A 74 -0.65 1.62 -12.29
CA PHE A 74 -0.72 0.49 -13.19
C PHE A 74 -2.15 -0.01 -13.27
N SER A 75 -2.42 -0.84 -14.27
CA SER A 75 -3.70 -1.50 -14.41
C SER A 75 -3.48 -2.99 -14.54
N VAL A 76 -4.39 -3.73 -13.93
CA VAL A 76 -4.46 -5.18 -14.00
C VAL A 76 -5.82 -5.56 -14.59
N SER A 77 -5.84 -6.60 -15.40
CA SER A 77 -7.08 -7.09 -16.00
C SER A 77 -7.09 -8.60 -16.01
N VAL A 78 -8.26 -9.17 -15.79
CA VAL A 78 -8.46 -10.63 -15.84
C VAL A 78 -9.57 -10.92 -16.83
N GLN A 79 -9.35 -11.85 -17.75
CA GLN A 79 -10.39 -12.30 -18.69
C GLN A 79 -11.23 -13.40 -18.07
N HIS A 80 -12.55 -13.35 -18.28
CA HIS A 80 -13.41 -14.48 -17.98
C HIS A 80 -13.06 -15.63 -18.92
N PRO A 81 -12.74 -16.82 -18.38
CA PRO A 81 -12.44 -17.97 -19.22
C PRO A 81 -13.73 -18.44 -19.90
N THR A 82 -13.66 -18.69 -21.21
CA THR A 82 -14.77 -19.23 -22.01
C THR A 82 -14.33 -20.58 -22.57
N PRO A 83 -15.09 -21.68 -22.36
CA PRO A 83 -16.46 -21.77 -21.83
C PRO A 83 -16.58 -21.97 -20.31
N GLN A 84 -15.50 -21.79 -19.54
CA GLN A 84 -15.48 -22.07 -18.10
C GLN A 84 -16.27 -21.04 -17.28
N LYS A 85 -16.32 -21.26 -15.96
CA LYS A 85 -17.00 -20.34 -15.04
C LYS A 85 -16.28 -18.98 -15.02
N PRO A 86 -17.02 -17.86 -15.11
CA PRO A 86 -16.46 -16.53 -14.93
C PRO A 86 -15.71 -16.40 -13.60
N VAL A 87 -14.61 -15.66 -13.63
CA VAL A 87 -13.90 -15.22 -12.42
C VAL A 87 -14.88 -14.46 -11.53
N ARG A 88 -14.90 -14.77 -10.23
CA ARG A 88 -15.74 -14.04 -9.28
C ARG A 88 -15.16 -12.65 -9.03
N LEU A 89 -16.02 -11.63 -9.04
CA LEU A 89 -15.59 -10.25 -8.73
C LEU A 89 -14.83 -10.18 -7.40
N SER A 90 -15.35 -10.82 -6.35
CA SER A 90 -14.69 -10.83 -5.04
C SER A 90 -13.25 -11.37 -5.09
N HIS A 91 -12.99 -12.41 -5.89
CA HIS A 91 -11.64 -12.96 -6.02
C HIS A 91 -10.71 -11.98 -6.73
N PHE A 92 -11.20 -11.28 -7.75
CA PHE A 92 -10.44 -10.24 -8.42
C PHE A 92 -10.17 -9.03 -7.52
N LEU A 93 -11.15 -8.63 -6.69
CA LEU A 93 -10.97 -7.58 -5.68
C LEU A 93 -9.89 -7.97 -4.66
N SER A 94 -9.97 -9.20 -4.12
CA SER A 94 -8.96 -9.73 -3.19
C SER A 94 -7.58 -9.73 -3.82
N TYR A 95 -7.46 -10.22 -5.06
CA TYR A 95 -6.21 -10.23 -5.80
C TYR A 95 -5.59 -8.83 -5.97
N CYS A 96 -6.39 -7.82 -6.35
CA CYS A 96 -5.89 -6.44 -6.42
C CYS A 96 -5.45 -5.90 -5.06
N ALA A 97 -6.16 -6.24 -3.98
CA ALA A 97 -5.78 -5.87 -2.63
C ALA A 97 -4.48 -6.56 -2.17
N ASP A 98 -4.29 -7.83 -2.54
CA ASP A 98 -3.08 -8.60 -2.23
C ASP A 98 -1.86 -8.01 -2.93
N ILE A 99 -2.00 -7.59 -4.20
CA ILE A 99 -0.96 -6.84 -4.94
C ILE A 99 -0.58 -5.57 -4.17
N ALA A 100 -1.56 -4.73 -3.84
CA ALA A 100 -1.31 -3.47 -3.14
C ALA A 100 -0.59 -3.71 -1.80
N LYS A 101 -1.05 -4.69 -1.01
CA LYS A 101 -0.42 -5.05 0.27
C LYS A 101 1.00 -5.59 0.11
N ALA A 102 1.26 -6.41 -0.90
CA ALA A 102 2.60 -6.95 -1.17
C ALA A 102 3.58 -5.83 -1.52
N LEU A 103 3.15 -4.83 -2.29
CA LEU A 103 3.93 -3.63 -2.62
C LEU A 103 4.17 -2.75 -1.40
N THR A 104 3.17 -2.56 -0.54
CA THR A 104 3.33 -1.86 0.74
C THR A 104 4.36 -2.58 1.63
N HIS A 105 4.27 -3.90 1.78
CA HIS A 105 5.24 -4.67 2.56
C HIS A 105 6.65 -4.63 1.99
N LYS A 106 6.80 -4.61 0.66
CA LYS A 106 8.11 -4.39 0.02
C LYS A 106 8.70 -3.04 0.44
N SER A 107 7.91 -1.96 0.31
CA SER A 107 8.34 -0.61 0.69
C SER A 107 8.78 -0.54 2.15
N PHE A 108 8.02 -1.16 3.05
CA PHE A 108 8.39 -1.27 4.46
C PHE A 108 9.73 -2.00 4.66
N LEU A 109 9.97 -3.10 3.92
CA LEU A 109 11.20 -3.89 4.06
C LEU A 109 12.43 -3.22 3.45
N ASP A 110 12.24 -2.28 2.53
CA ASP A 110 13.30 -1.47 1.94
C ASP A 110 13.70 -0.32 2.90
N ARG A 111 12.79 0.14 3.77
CA ARG A 111 12.97 1.27 4.71
C ARG A 111 14.18 1.16 5.65
N PRO A 112 14.51 0.00 6.27
CA PRO A 112 15.69 -0.11 7.11
C PRO A 112 16.98 0.18 6.35
N GLN A 113 17.06 -0.14 5.05
CA GLN A 113 18.27 0.16 4.25
C GLN A 113 18.45 1.66 4.05
N GLU A 114 17.35 2.39 3.88
CA GLU A 114 17.36 3.86 3.80
C GLU A 114 17.81 4.47 5.14
N LEU A 115 17.28 3.97 6.26
CA LEU A 115 17.67 4.44 7.60
C LEU A 115 19.14 4.13 7.94
N ILE A 116 19.71 3.04 7.42
CA ILE A 116 21.16 2.77 7.51
C ILE A 116 21.92 3.84 6.74
N ALA A 117 21.51 4.14 5.50
CA ALA A 117 22.16 5.14 4.66
C ALA A 117 22.10 6.55 5.28
N GLU A 118 21.04 6.86 6.02
CA GLU A 118 20.82 8.14 6.70
C GLU A 118 21.41 8.19 8.14
N ASN A 119 22.05 7.12 8.63
CA ASN A 119 22.53 6.97 10.01
C ASN A 119 21.43 7.17 11.08
N ALA A 120 20.18 6.85 10.77
CA ALA A 120 19.01 7.01 11.64
C ALA A 120 18.52 5.68 12.27
N LEU A 121 19.33 4.62 12.23
CA LEU A 121 18.91 3.28 12.68
C LEU A 121 18.66 3.17 14.19
N SER A 122 19.30 4.01 15.00
CA SER A 122 19.19 3.95 16.46
C SER A 122 17.89 4.58 16.99
N SER A 123 17.11 5.26 16.14
CA SER A 123 15.85 5.92 16.52
C SER A 123 14.60 5.23 15.97
N THR A 124 14.71 4.04 15.35
CA THR A 124 13.55 3.33 14.82
C THR A 124 13.05 2.21 15.73
N ASN A 125 11.73 2.07 15.81
CA ASN A 125 10.99 0.98 16.42
C ASN A 125 10.83 -0.24 15.49
N ILE A 126 11.41 -0.23 14.28
CA ILE A 126 11.39 -1.39 13.39
C ILE A 126 12.21 -2.52 14.01
N THR A 127 11.49 -3.46 14.63
CA THR A 127 12.13 -4.61 15.27
C THR A 127 12.47 -5.71 14.27
N PRO A 128 13.45 -6.58 14.57
CA PRO A 128 13.69 -7.80 13.79
C PRO A 128 12.46 -8.71 13.70
N ALA A 129 11.65 -8.77 14.77
CA ALA A 129 10.42 -9.56 14.79
C ALA A 129 9.37 -9.02 13.80
N LEU A 130 9.17 -7.70 13.78
CA LEU A 130 8.29 -7.04 12.80
C LEU A 130 8.78 -7.26 11.37
N THR A 131 10.08 -7.08 11.14
CA THR A 131 10.72 -7.36 9.84
C THR A 131 10.47 -8.80 9.38
N GLN A 132 10.63 -9.77 10.28
CA GLN A 132 10.41 -11.18 9.94
C GLN A 132 8.93 -11.50 9.67
N ALA A 133 8.01 -10.94 10.46
CA ALA A 133 6.58 -11.09 10.25
C ALA A 133 6.15 -10.51 8.89
N THR A 134 6.63 -9.31 8.55
CA THR A 134 6.34 -8.67 7.26
C THR A 134 6.94 -9.46 6.08
N ARG A 135 8.14 -10.04 6.22
CA ARG A 135 8.72 -10.93 5.20
C ARG A 135 7.86 -12.17 4.96
N ASN A 136 7.41 -12.82 6.03
CA ASN A 136 6.56 -14.00 5.93
C ASN A 136 5.24 -13.64 5.25
N ARG A 137 4.58 -12.56 5.69
CA ARG A 137 3.31 -12.14 5.13
C ARG A 137 3.43 -11.75 3.66
N ARG A 138 4.50 -11.04 3.28
CA ARG A 138 4.77 -10.72 1.87
C ARG A 138 4.96 -11.97 1.03
N ARG A 139 5.65 -13.00 1.54
CA ARG A 139 5.83 -14.28 0.82
C ARG A 139 4.47 -14.93 0.56
N GLU A 140 3.63 -15.05 1.58
CA GLU A 140 2.28 -15.60 1.43
C GLU A 140 1.45 -14.85 0.39
N LEU A 141 1.51 -13.51 0.39
CA LEU A 141 0.81 -12.69 -0.60
C LEU A 141 1.33 -12.93 -2.01
N VAL A 142 2.66 -13.01 -2.20
CA VAL A 142 3.26 -13.31 -3.51
C VAL A 142 2.84 -14.70 -4.00
N ASP A 143 2.77 -15.70 -3.12
CA ASP A 143 2.29 -17.03 -3.48
C ASP A 143 0.79 -16.99 -3.87
N GLN A 144 -0.04 -16.23 -3.15
CA GLN A 144 -1.46 -16.03 -3.47
C GLN A 144 -1.67 -15.34 -4.82
N ILE A 145 -0.88 -14.30 -5.09
CA ILE A 145 -0.85 -13.56 -6.38
C ILE A 145 -0.47 -14.52 -7.51
N GLY A 146 0.62 -15.28 -7.34
CA GLY A 146 1.09 -16.26 -8.32
C GLY A 146 0.03 -17.32 -8.62
N ASN A 147 -0.58 -17.92 -7.59
CA ASN A 147 -1.66 -18.90 -7.76
C ASN A 147 -2.85 -18.32 -8.54
N PHE A 148 -3.21 -17.05 -8.31
CA PHE A 148 -4.29 -16.40 -9.07
C PHE A 148 -3.88 -16.17 -10.54
N GLU A 149 -2.65 -15.72 -10.79
CA GLU A 149 -2.11 -15.48 -12.13
C GLU A 149 -1.92 -16.76 -12.95
N GLU A 150 -1.57 -17.88 -12.32
CA GLU A 150 -1.48 -19.18 -12.99
C GLU A 150 -2.88 -19.72 -13.36
N ALA A 151 -3.86 -19.51 -12.47
CA ALA A 151 -5.22 -19.98 -12.66
C ALA A 151 -6.03 -19.12 -13.65
N ASN A 152 -5.62 -17.88 -13.91
CA ASN A 152 -6.39 -16.91 -14.68
C ASN A 152 -5.54 -16.17 -15.70
N LYS A 153 -6.12 -15.82 -16.85
CA LYS A 153 -5.43 -15.01 -17.84
C LYS A 153 -5.39 -13.54 -17.41
N VAL A 154 -4.35 -13.18 -16.65
CA VAL A 154 -4.11 -11.83 -16.16
C VAL A 154 -3.22 -11.04 -17.14
N GLY A 155 -3.51 -9.75 -17.32
CA GLY A 155 -2.70 -8.83 -18.09
C GLY A 155 -2.45 -7.52 -17.33
N PHE A 156 -1.21 -7.02 -17.41
CA PHE A 156 -0.74 -5.81 -16.75
C PHE A 156 -0.41 -4.71 -17.75
N ARG A 157 -0.60 -3.45 -17.36
CA ARG A 157 -0.11 -2.26 -18.09
C ARG A 157 0.32 -1.16 -17.12
N PRO A 158 1.48 -0.49 -17.30
CA PRO A 158 2.45 -0.72 -18.38
C PRO A 158 3.17 -2.07 -18.27
N GLU A 159 3.66 -2.44 -17.09
CA GLU A 159 4.34 -3.72 -16.83
C GLU A 159 3.88 -4.33 -15.50
N TRP A 160 4.23 -5.59 -15.28
CA TRP A 160 3.97 -6.28 -14.01
C TRP A 160 4.68 -5.55 -12.86
N PRO A 161 4.03 -5.32 -11.71
CA PRO A 161 4.67 -4.67 -10.57
C PRO A 161 5.92 -5.43 -10.14
N ASN A 162 7.02 -4.71 -9.91
CA ASN A 162 8.23 -5.34 -9.46
C ASN A 162 8.12 -5.73 -7.98
N PHE A 163 7.81 -7.00 -7.73
CA PHE A 163 7.82 -7.55 -6.39
C PHE A 163 9.23 -7.89 -5.91
N ALA A 164 10.26 -8.02 -6.76
CA ALA A 164 11.64 -8.35 -6.35
C ALA A 164 12.26 -7.23 -5.53
#